data_AF-A0A291QWW2-F1
#
_entry.id   AF-A0A291QWW2-F1
#
_cell.length_a   1.000
_cell.length_b   1.000
_cell.length_c   1.000
_cell.angle_alpha   90.00
_cell.angle_beta   90.00
_cell.angle_gamma   90.00
#
_symmetry.space_group_name_H-M   'P 1'
#
loop_
_entity.id
_entity.type
_entity.pdbx_description
1 polymer ?
#
loop_
_entity_poly.entity_id
_entity_poly.type
_entity_poly.pdbx_seq_one_letter_code
_entity_poly.pdbx_strand_id
1 'polypeptide(L)'
;MKICITLIAIVSLLSFTACHRHDMQTPIKRTFVLSDVMLDALTFDTVKQNNVVLPSQSDVLQQAGALDTNYIASILDRAMQRMEVIIPRNVVVENEHHYYVLVFKDRYNISSREIHIDQAPGKDLYLVGGLKPGELLVSSHQQLIFQALNESSD
;
A
#
# COMPACT_ATOMS: atom_id res chain seq x y z
N MET A 1 -59.72 30.19 -30.82
CA MET A 1 -59.28 30.27 -29.41
C MET A 1 -58.61 28.99 -28.89
N LYS A 2 -58.06 28.11 -29.74
CA LYS A 2 -57.36 26.86 -29.33
C LYS A 2 -55.83 26.91 -29.52
N ILE A 3 -55.35 27.80 -30.40
CA ILE A 3 -53.93 27.96 -30.77
C ILE A 3 -53.10 28.71 -29.72
N CYS A 4 -53.73 29.53 -28.87
CA CYS A 4 -53.02 30.29 -27.82
C CYS A 4 -52.66 29.41 -26.61
N ILE A 5 -53.49 28.40 -26.31
CA ILE A 5 -53.29 27.50 -25.16
C ILE A 5 -52.12 26.53 -25.40
N THR A 6 -51.95 26.06 -26.64
CA THR A 6 -50.84 25.15 -27.01
C THR A 6 -49.48 25.84 -26.97
N LEU A 7 -49.43 27.15 -27.22
CA LEU A 7 -48.18 27.92 -27.24
C LEU A 7 -47.64 28.17 -25.82
N ILE A 8 -48.52 28.35 -24.84
CA ILE A 8 -48.14 28.55 -23.43
C ILE A 8 -47.61 27.25 -22.79
N ALA A 9 -48.15 26.09 -23.19
CA ALA A 9 -47.71 24.79 -22.68
C ALA A 9 -46.30 24.36 -23.16
N ILE A 10 -45.84 24.87 -24.30
CA ILE A 10 -44.51 24.55 -24.85
C ILE A 10 -43.42 25.38 -24.17
N VAL A 11 -43.74 26.64 -23.80
CA VAL A 11 -42.82 27.53 -23.09
C VAL A 11 -42.53 27.04 -21.66
N SER A 12 -43.51 26.42 -20.99
CA SER A 12 -43.30 25.84 -19.66
C SER A 12 -42.45 24.57 -19.66
N LEU A 13 -42.46 23.78 -20.74
CA LEU A 13 -41.60 22.60 -20.87
C LEU A 13 -40.12 22.96 -21.08
N LEU A 14 -39.84 24.11 -21.72
CA LEU A 14 -38.47 24.58 -21.96
C LEU A 14 -37.80 25.15 -20.70
N SER A 15 -38.57 25.47 -19.65
CA SER A 15 -38.03 26.05 -18.40
C SER A 15 -37.60 25.00 -17.36
N PHE A 16 -37.92 23.72 -17.54
CA PHE A 16 -37.49 22.65 -16.61
C PHE A 16 -36.10 22.07 -16.92
N THR A 17 -35.44 22.52 -17.98
CA THR A 17 -34.02 22.21 -18.26
C THR A 17 -33.11 23.37 -17.83
N ALA A 18 -33.51 24.14 -16.82
CA ALA A 18 -32.66 25.10 -16.12
C ALA A 18 -31.67 24.35 -15.19
N CYS A 19 -30.59 23.88 -15.81
CA CYS A 19 -29.30 23.51 -15.25
C CYS A 19 -29.17 23.52 -13.71
N HIS A 20 -29.31 22.35 -13.09
CA HIS A 20 -28.55 22.08 -11.88
C HIS A 20 -27.11 21.73 -12.30
N ARG A 21 -26.33 22.77 -12.62
CA ARG A 21 -24.87 22.65 -12.63
C ARG A 21 -24.44 22.48 -11.18
N HIS A 22 -24.33 21.24 -10.74
CA HIS A 22 -23.38 20.92 -9.69
C HIS A 22 -22.02 21.29 -10.27
N ASP A 23 -21.43 22.38 -9.77
CA ASP A 23 -20.01 22.61 -9.91
C ASP A 23 -19.31 21.42 -9.27
N MET A 24 -19.00 20.42 -10.10
CA MET A 24 -18.03 19.38 -9.79
C MET A 24 -16.69 20.10 -9.65
N GLN A 25 -16.44 20.64 -8.46
CA GLN A 25 -15.10 20.98 -8.02
C GLN A 25 -14.32 19.67 -8.11
N THR A 26 -13.53 19.52 -9.18
CA THR A 26 -12.52 18.47 -9.24
C THR A 26 -11.76 18.56 -7.93
N PRO A 27 -11.74 17.51 -7.08
CA PRO A 27 -10.97 17.57 -5.86
C PRO A 27 -9.54 17.82 -6.30
N ILE A 28 -9.05 19.05 -6.08
CA ILE A 28 -7.64 19.36 -6.17
C ILE A 28 -7.08 18.55 -5.01
N LYS A 29 -6.71 17.29 -5.28
CA LYS A 29 -5.86 16.52 -4.37
C LYS A 29 -4.63 17.37 -4.23
N ARG A 30 -4.53 18.08 -3.10
CA ARG A 30 -3.34 18.83 -2.78
C ARG A 30 -2.24 17.79 -2.68
N THR A 31 -1.38 17.73 -3.68
CA THR A 31 -0.20 16.87 -3.64
C THR A 31 0.60 17.35 -2.44
N PHE A 32 0.64 16.55 -1.37
CA PHE A 32 1.51 16.81 -0.24
C PHE A 32 2.95 16.78 -0.76
N VAL A 33 3.58 17.95 -0.80
CA VAL A 33 4.97 18.09 -1.26
C VAL A 33 5.86 18.21 -0.04
N LEU A 34 6.83 17.31 0.08
CA LEU A 34 7.83 17.43 1.13
C LEU A 34 8.81 18.54 0.78
N SER A 35 9.07 19.40 1.77
CA SER A 35 10.16 20.36 1.68
C SER A 35 11.51 19.64 1.75
N ASP A 36 12.56 20.28 1.21
CA ASP A 36 13.90 19.69 1.18
C ASP A 36 14.44 19.41 2.59
N VAL A 37 14.16 20.29 3.56
CA VAL A 37 14.53 20.11 4.97
C VAL A 37 13.82 18.89 5.57
N MET A 38 12.54 18.70 5.24
CA MET A 38 11.80 17.55 5.74
C MET A 38 12.28 16.26 5.08
N LEU A 39 12.59 16.30 3.78
CA LEU A 39 13.10 15.15 3.03
C LEU A 39 14.47 14.69 3.55
N ASP A 40 15.38 15.62 3.85
CA ASP A 40 16.71 15.32 4.39
C ASP A 40 16.65 14.73 5.82
N ALA A 41 15.60 15.09 6.57
CA ALA A 41 15.36 14.53 7.89
C ALA A 41 14.70 13.13 7.87
N LEU A 42 14.28 12.62 6.70
CA LEU A 42 13.69 11.29 6.60
C LEU A 42 14.74 10.20 6.53
N THR A 43 14.58 9.18 7.36
CA THR A 43 15.26 7.90 7.20
C THR A 43 14.35 6.92 6.46
N PHE A 44 14.98 6.03 5.69
CA PHE A 44 14.29 5.03 4.90
C PHE A 44 14.82 3.64 5.23
N ASP A 45 13.90 2.68 5.28
CA ASP A 45 14.19 1.27 5.35
C ASP A 45 13.68 0.57 4.09
N THR A 46 14.30 -0.55 3.74
CA THR A 46 13.95 -1.30 2.53
C THR A 46 13.20 -2.56 2.87
N VAL A 47 12.15 -2.83 2.08
CA VAL A 47 11.41 -4.09 2.15
C VAL A 47 12.30 -5.25 1.75
N LYS A 48 12.47 -6.22 2.64
CA LYS A 48 13.23 -7.45 2.42
C LYS A 48 12.28 -8.57 1.99
N GLN A 49 12.80 -9.50 1.21
CA GLN A 49 12.10 -10.74 0.90
C GLN A 49 12.83 -11.90 1.56
N ASN A 50 12.08 -12.78 2.22
CA ASN A 50 12.62 -14.07 2.59
C ASN A 50 12.63 -14.96 1.35
N ASN A 51 13.76 -15.00 0.64
CA ASN A 51 13.90 -15.92 -0.48
C ASN A 51 14.16 -17.31 0.07
N VAL A 52 13.18 -18.20 -0.06
CA VAL A 52 13.41 -19.63 0.12
C VAL A 52 14.35 -20.10 -0.98
N VAL A 53 15.62 -20.31 -0.64
CA VAL A 53 16.60 -20.90 -1.56
C VAL A 53 16.34 -22.41 -1.62
N LEU A 54 15.77 -22.87 -2.73
CA LEU A 54 15.69 -24.30 -3.02
C LEU A 54 17.10 -24.84 -3.29
N PRO A 55 17.48 -25.99 -2.72
CA PRO A 55 18.80 -26.58 -2.97
C PRO A 55 18.97 -26.93 -4.45
N SER A 56 20.16 -26.71 -5.01
CA SER A 56 20.41 -27.03 -6.42
C SER A 56 20.53 -28.54 -6.62
N GLN A 57 20.29 -29.03 -7.85
CA GLN A 57 20.29 -30.47 -8.14
C GLN A 57 21.62 -31.15 -7.76
N SER A 58 22.75 -30.46 -7.87
CA SER A 58 24.07 -30.97 -7.46
C SER A 58 24.26 -31.06 -5.94
N ASP A 59 23.54 -30.24 -5.17
CA ASP A 59 23.60 -30.25 -3.70
C ASP A 59 22.78 -31.43 -3.16
N VAL A 60 21.61 -31.67 -3.77
CA VAL A 60 20.73 -32.80 -3.45
C VAL A 60 21.43 -34.14 -3.68
N LEU A 61 22.22 -34.27 -4.75
CA LEU A 61 22.92 -35.51 -5.09
C LEU A 61 24.17 -35.77 -4.22
N GLN A 62 24.85 -34.72 -3.73
CA GLN A 62 25.99 -34.87 -2.82
C GLN A 62 25.56 -35.24 -1.39
N GLN A 63 24.30 -34.94 -1.02
CA GLN A 63 23.69 -35.35 0.26
C GLN A 63 22.81 -36.61 0.16
N ALA A 64 22.64 -37.18 -1.04
CA ALA A 64 21.88 -38.40 -1.28
C ALA A 64 22.51 -39.67 -0.65
N GLY A 65 23.69 -39.57 -0.04
CA GLY A 65 24.26 -40.63 0.81
C GLY A 65 23.48 -40.85 2.11
N ALA A 66 22.60 -39.92 2.49
CA ALA A 66 21.64 -40.08 3.57
C ALA A 66 20.24 -39.83 3.01
N LEU A 67 19.60 -40.89 2.49
CA LEU A 67 18.15 -40.90 2.27
C LEU A 67 17.43 -40.96 3.63
N ASP A 68 17.64 -39.94 4.45
CA ASP A 68 16.87 -39.72 5.65
C ASP A 68 15.56 -39.03 5.25
N THR A 69 14.44 -39.60 5.64
CA THR A 69 13.09 -39.04 5.53
C THR A 69 13.02 -37.58 5.99
N ASN A 70 13.87 -37.20 6.95
CA ASN A 70 14.00 -35.83 7.45
C ASN A 70 14.49 -34.83 6.39
N TYR A 71 15.36 -35.26 5.46
CA TYR A 71 15.86 -34.38 4.40
C TYR A 71 14.75 -34.04 3.39
N ILE A 72 14.00 -35.05 2.94
CA ILE A 72 12.84 -34.88 2.06
C ILE A 72 11.79 -33.99 2.72
N ALA A 73 11.50 -34.19 4.02
CA ALA A 73 10.56 -33.35 4.78
C ALA A 73 11.01 -31.88 4.83
N SER A 74 12.32 -31.61 5.01
CA SER A 74 12.85 -30.25 5.03
C SER A 74 12.75 -29.54 3.66
N ILE A 75 12.86 -30.27 2.55
CA ILE A 75 12.67 -29.71 1.20
C ILE A 75 11.19 -29.37 0.97
N LEU A 76 10.28 -30.24 1.42
CA LEU A 76 8.84 -30.00 1.32
C LEU A 76 8.41 -28.80 2.17
N ASP A 77 8.90 -28.69 3.40
CA ASP A 77 8.63 -27.56 4.30
C ASP A 77 9.10 -26.23 3.70
N ARG A 78 10.32 -26.20 3.15
CA ARG A 78 10.84 -25.03 2.42
C ARG A 78 10.02 -24.72 1.16
N ALA A 79 9.65 -25.72 0.38
CA ALA A 79 8.81 -25.52 -0.81
C ALA A 79 7.41 -24.98 -0.47
N MET A 80 6.93 -25.23 0.75
CA MET A 80 5.68 -24.70 1.27
C MET A 80 5.82 -23.35 1.99
N GLN A 81 7.04 -22.90 2.30
CA GLN A 81 7.27 -21.56 2.84
C GLN A 81 6.78 -20.53 1.84
N ARG A 82 5.77 -19.78 2.26
CA ARG A 82 5.26 -18.65 1.50
C ARG A 82 6.37 -17.60 1.38
N MET A 83 6.42 -16.92 0.24
CA MET A 83 7.32 -15.77 0.07
C MET A 83 6.85 -14.67 1.02
N GLU A 84 7.45 -14.62 2.20
CA GLU A 84 7.12 -13.65 3.22
C GLU A 84 7.90 -12.36 2.98
N VAL A 85 7.17 -11.26 3.08
CA VAL A 85 7.76 -9.92 3.02
C VAL A 85 8.13 -9.51 4.43
N ILE A 86 9.39 -9.12 4.61
CA ILE A 86 9.94 -8.74 5.91
C ILE A 86 10.18 -7.23 5.93
N ILE A 87 9.64 -6.57 6.96
CA ILE A 87 9.89 -5.15 7.24
C ILE A 87 10.33 -4.98 8.69
N PRO A 88 11.11 -3.95 9.02
CA PRO A 88 11.46 -3.69 10.40
C PRO A 88 10.26 -3.07 11.15
N ARG A 89 10.16 -3.26 12.47
CA ARG A 89 9.00 -2.77 13.24
C ARG A 89 8.87 -1.25 13.26
N ASN A 90 9.98 -0.53 13.20
CA ASN A 90 10.04 0.93 13.29
C ASN A 90 9.37 1.64 12.12
N VAL A 91 9.08 1.01 10.96
CA VAL A 91 8.39 1.66 9.82
C VAL A 91 6.87 1.61 9.91
N VAL A 92 6.32 0.90 10.90
CA VAL A 92 4.88 0.68 11.01
C VAL A 92 4.21 1.83 11.74
N VAL A 93 3.18 2.37 11.11
CA VAL A 93 2.23 3.31 11.69
C VAL A 93 1.03 2.51 12.20
N GLU A 94 0.71 2.68 13.47
CA GLU A 94 -0.51 2.13 14.06
C GLU A 94 -1.56 3.24 14.08
N ASN A 95 -2.73 2.96 13.50
CA ASN A 95 -3.88 3.83 13.57
C ASN A 95 -5.12 3.01 13.90
N GLU A 96 -5.69 3.25 15.09
CA GLU A 96 -6.80 2.50 15.68
C GLU A 96 -6.52 0.99 15.79
N HIS A 97 -7.04 0.19 14.85
CA HIS A 97 -6.90 -1.27 14.80
C HIS A 97 -6.18 -1.75 13.54
N HIS A 98 -5.69 -0.82 12.72
CA HIS A 98 -5.08 -1.09 11.43
C HIS A 98 -3.62 -0.64 11.43
N TYR A 99 -2.79 -1.38 10.70
CA TYR A 99 -1.38 -1.10 10.55
C TYR A 99 -1.11 -0.57 9.14
N TYR A 100 -0.31 0.48 9.06
CA TYR A 100 0.05 1.13 7.82
C TYR A 100 1.55 1.27 7.70
N VAL A 101 2.03 1.35 6.47
CA VAL A 101 3.38 1.79 6.15
C VAL A 101 3.32 2.95 5.17
N LEU A 102 4.32 3.81 5.22
CA LEU A 102 4.48 4.91 4.28
C LEU A 102 5.46 4.50 3.20
N VAL A 103 4.96 4.27 1.99
CA VAL A 103 5.78 3.93 0.83
C VAL A 103 6.24 5.21 0.17
N PHE A 104 7.56 5.40 0.13
CA PHE A 104 8.21 6.52 -0.52
C PHE A 104 8.60 6.15 -1.95
N LYS A 105 8.13 6.94 -2.93
CA LYS A 105 8.59 6.86 -4.32
C LYS A 105 9.43 8.06 -4.69
N ASP A 106 8.94 9.25 -4.36
CA ASP A 106 9.63 10.52 -4.54
C ASP A 106 9.03 11.59 -3.61
N ARG A 107 9.61 12.80 -3.61
CA ARG A 107 9.19 13.93 -2.76
C ARG A 107 7.76 14.44 -2.99
N TYR A 108 7.12 14.05 -4.09
CA TYR A 108 5.74 14.35 -4.43
C TYR A 108 4.82 13.14 -4.26
N ASN A 109 5.39 11.96 -4.01
CA ASN A 109 4.69 10.69 -4.03
C ASN A 109 5.09 9.85 -2.82
N ILE A 110 4.40 10.14 -1.72
CA ILE A 110 4.34 9.29 -0.53
C ILE A 110 2.91 8.79 -0.41
N SER A 111 2.75 7.49 -0.20
CA SER A 111 1.44 6.87 -0.05
C SER A 111 1.40 6.04 1.22
N SER A 112 0.32 6.16 1.99
CA SER A 112 -0.01 5.20 3.05
C SER A 112 -0.53 3.92 2.41
N ARG A 113 -0.05 2.78 2.89
CA ARG A 113 -0.52 1.46 2.49
C ARG A 113 -0.83 0.65 3.73
N GLU A 114 -2.04 0.13 3.80
CA GLU A 114 -2.44 -0.79 4.86
C GLU A 114 -1.70 -2.13 4.67
N ILE A 115 -1.28 -2.72 5.79
CA ILE A 115 -0.54 -3.97 5.83
C ILE A 115 -1.17 -4.94 6.83
N HIS A 116 -1.01 -6.23 6.55
CA HIS A 116 -1.40 -7.30 7.46
C HIS A 116 -0.16 -8.02 7.96
N ILE A 117 0.03 -7.96 9.28
CA ILE A 117 1.13 -8.63 9.97
C ILE A 117 0.73 -10.08 10.19
N ASP A 118 1.53 -11.01 9.67
CA ASP A 118 1.39 -12.45 9.91
C ASP A 118 2.07 -12.83 11.23
N GLN A 119 3.34 -12.45 11.36
CA GLN A 119 4.17 -12.73 12.53
C GLN A 119 5.06 -11.54 12.88
N ALA A 120 5.43 -11.44 14.16
CA ALA A 120 6.12 -10.29 14.68
C ALA A 120 7.26 -10.65 15.67
N PRO A 121 8.20 -11.53 15.30
CA PRO A 121 9.26 -11.97 16.21
C PRO A 121 10.28 -10.85 16.46
N GLY A 122 10.20 -10.25 17.65
CA GLY A 122 11.18 -9.25 18.09
C GLY A 122 11.15 -7.98 17.24
N LYS A 123 12.22 -7.78 16.46
CA LYS A 123 12.52 -6.53 15.73
C LYS A 123 11.98 -6.48 14.30
N ASP A 124 11.70 -7.63 13.71
CA ASP A 124 11.26 -7.77 12.33
C ASP A 124 9.78 -8.22 12.30
N LEU A 125 9.06 -7.78 11.27
CA LEU A 125 7.67 -8.11 11.02
C LEU A 125 7.54 -8.81 9.69
N TYR A 126 6.77 -9.89 9.68
CA TYR A 126 6.47 -10.71 8.54
C TYR A 126 5.07 -10.37 8.08
N LEU A 127 4.91 -10.06 6.80
CA LEU A 127 3.65 -9.65 6.22
C LEU A 127 3.10 -10.74 5.32
N VAL A 128 1.76 -10.88 5.33
CA VAL A 128 1.02 -11.79 4.44
C VAL A 128 1.13 -11.33 2.98
N GLY A 129 1.46 -10.05 2.75
CA GLY A 129 1.67 -9.45 1.43
C GLY A 129 1.43 -7.95 1.44
N GLY A 130 1.25 -7.36 0.25
CA GLY A 130 0.92 -5.94 0.09
C GLY A 130 2.11 -5.02 -0.18
N LEU A 131 3.34 -5.49 -0.01
CA LEU A 131 4.56 -4.76 -0.33
C LEU A 131 5.44 -5.54 -1.31
N LYS A 132 6.20 -4.82 -2.13
CA LYS A 132 7.17 -5.40 -3.04
C LYS A 132 8.58 -5.30 -2.44
N PRO A 133 9.41 -6.33 -2.61
CA PRO A 133 10.83 -6.27 -2.24
C PRO A 133 11.49 -5.05 -2.90
N GLY A 134 12.32 -4.34 -2.15
CA GLY A 134 13.01 -3.15 -2.65
C GLY A 134 12.20 -1.85 -2.58
N GLU A 135 10.91 -1.87 -2.19
CA GLU A 135 10.21 -0.62 -1.87
C GLU A 135 10.87 0.10 -0.69
N LEU A 136 10.95 1.44 -0.77
CA LEU A 136 11.44 2.29 0.30
C LEU A 136 10.30 2.67 1.22
N LEU A 137 10.50 2.46 2.52
CA LEU A 137 9.56 2.79 3.56
C LEU A 137 10.12 3.89 4.44
N VAL A 138 9.29 4.86 4.81
CA VAL A 138 9.68 5.91 5.75
C VAL A 138 9.79 5.30 7.15
N SER A 139 10.93 5.51 7.83
CA SER A 139 11.20 4.96 9.15
C SER A 139 11.36 5.99 10.27
N SER A 140 11.24 7.27 9.94
CA SER A 140 11.28 8.38 10.90
C SER A 140 10.08 9.31 10.71
N HIS A 141 9.56 9.89 11.80
CA HIS A 141 8.47 10.87 11.76
C HIS A 141 7.17 10.39 11.07
N GLN A 142 7.00 9.08 10.93
CA GLN A 142 5.90 8.46 10.17
C GLN A 142 4.50 8.80 10.68
N GLN A 143 4.30 8.97 12.00
CA GLN A 143 2.99 9.33 12.55
C GLN A 143 2.52 10.70 12.05
N LEU A 144 3.42 11.69 12.06
CA LEU A 144 3.13 13.05 11.61
C LEU A 144 2.84 13.09 10.11
N ILE A 145 3.62 12.33 9.32
CA ILE A 145 3.44 12.26 7.87
C ILE A 145 2.12 11.55 7.54
N PHE A 146 1.81 10.46 8.24
CA PHE A 146 0.55 9.73 8.05
C PHE A 146 -0.66 10.60 8.37
N GLN A 147 -0.63 11.35 9.48
CA GLN A 147 -1.67 12.31 9.83
C GLN A 147 -1.82 13.38 8.75
N ALA A 148 -0.72 14.01 8.32
CA ALA A 148 -0.76 15.04 7.27
C ALA A 148 -1.31 14.52 5.93
N LEU A 149 -1.01 13.25 5.58
CA LEU A 149 -1.57 12.61 4.38
C LEU A 149 -3.08 12.37 4.51
N ASN A 150 -3.55 11.91 5.68
CA ASN A 150 -4.94 11.51 5.89
C ASN A 150 -5.86 12.66 6.28
N GLU A 151 -5.39 13.70 6.99
CA GLU A 151 -6.17 14.91 7.33
C GLU A 151 -6.58 15.71 6.09
N SER A 152 -5.86 15.56 4.98
CA SER A 152 -6.16 16.27 3.73
C SER A 152 -7.30 15.67 2.90
N SER A 153 -7.94 14.59 3.39
CA SER A 153 -9.00 13.85 2.68
C SER A 153 -10.43 14.11 3.20
N ASP A 154 -10.60 14.89 4.27
CA ASP A 154 -11.90 15.40 4.77
C ASP A 154 -12.14 16.86 4.34
#